data_AF-M1J4V6-F1
#
_entry.id   AF-M1J4V6-F1
#
_cell.length_a   1.000
_cell.length_b   1.000
_cell.length_c   1.000
_cell.angle_alpha   90.00
_cell.angle_beta   90.00
_cell.angle_gamma   90.00
#
_symmetry.space_group_name_H-M   'P 1'
#
loop_
_entity.id
_entity.type
_entity.pdbx_description
1 polymer ?
#
loop_
_entity_poly.entity_id
_entity_poly.type
_entity_poly.pdbx_seq_one_letter_code
_entity_poly.pdbx_strand_id
1 'polypeptide(L)'
;MNGVVQKLINDHVEEDRLLDELRELSNGDEMRRKFSIFCRNLKYHIYLEEEILFPKLDLSDPMVIELMNQHVAMWNLMAQIEESYDINSLKMLSSLLKVHNAIEETNVYPRLNELKLEEINEQIPDGWVPKFMRGKTLTF
;
A
#
# COMPACT_ATOMS: atom_id res chain seq x y z
N MET A 1 0.64 -3.46 21.90
CA MET A 1 0.89 -3.04 20.50
C MET A 1 -0.05 -1.90 20.20
N ASN A 2 0.43 -0.85 19.55
CA ASN A 2 -0.38 0.28 19.12
C ASN A 2 -1.50 -0.25 18.18
N GLY A 3 -2.75 0.16 18.42
CA GLY A 3 -3.92 -0.35 17.70
C GLY A 3 -3.90 -0.05 16.20
N VAL A 4 -3.34 1.09 15.80
CA VAL A 4 -3.15 1.46 14.39
C VAL A 4 -2.09 0.57 13.74
N VAL A 5 -0.94 0.38 14.38
CA VAL A 5 0.11 -0.50 13.86
C VAL A 5 -0.40 -1.93 13.70
N GLN A 6 -1.16 -2.42 14.67
CA GLN A 6 -1.78 -3.75 14.56
C GLN A 6 -2.77 -3.84 13.39
N LYS A 7 -3.53 -2.77 13.12
CA LYS A 7 -4.43 -2.71 11.96
C LYS A 7 -3.64 -2.83 10.65
N LEU A 8 -2.54 -2.10 10.48
CA LEU A 8 -1.73 -2.16 9.25
C LEU A 8 -1.10 -3.53 9.02
N ILE A 9 -0.60 -4.17 10.08
CA ILE A 9 -0.13 -5.55 10.01
C ILE A 9 -1.26 -6.49 9.58
N ASN A 10 -2.50 -6.27 10.04
CA ASN A 10 -3.64 -7.06 9.58
C ASN A 10 -4.00 -6.76 8.12
N ASP A 11 -3.83 -5.51 7.67
CA ASP A 11 -4.02 -5.14 6.26
C ASP A 11 -3.00 -5.90 5.38
N HIS A 12 -1.73 -6.04 5.80
CA HIS A 12 -0.72 -6.86 5.08
C HIS A 12 -1.17 -8.32 4.91
N VAL A 13 -1.68 -8.94 5.97
CA VAL A 13 -2.19 -10.32 5.93
C VAL A 13 -3.37 -10.45 4.96
N GLU A 14 -4.27 -9.48 4.96
CA GLU A 14 -5.44 -9.47 4.07
C GLU A 14 -5.02 -9.24 2.61
N GLU A 15 -4.05 -8.37 2.35
CA GLU A 15 -3.51 -8.10 1.02
C GLU A 15 -2.81 -9.33 0.43
N ASP A 16 -1.98 -10.02 1.22
CA ASP A 16 -1.36 -11.28 0.81
C ASP A 16 -2.42 -12.34 0.49
N ARG A 17 -3.45 -12.48 1.34
CA ARG A 17 -4.57 -13.40 1.11
C ARG A 17 -5.30 -13.08 -0.20
N LEU A 18 -5.59 -11.81 -0.47
CA LEU A 18 -6.26 -11.37 -1.69
C LEU A 18 -5.42 -11.63 -2.94
N LEU A 19 -4.10 -11.44 -2.86
CA LEU A 19 -3.18 -11.72 -3.97
C LEU A 19 -3.09 -13.20 -4.28
N ASP A 20 -3.05 -14.06 -3.26
CA ASP A 20 -3.06 -15.50 -3.46
C ASP A 20 -4.39 -15.97 -4.07
N GLU A 21 -5.52 -15.44 -3.62
CA GLU A 21 -6.82 -15.73 -4.23
C GLU A 21 -6.88 -15.27 -5.70
N LEU A 22 -6.34 -14.09 -6.02
CA LEU A 22 -6.29 -13.57 -7.39
C LEU A 22 -5.52 -14.46 -8.36
N ARG A 23 -4.51 -15.20 -7.88
CA ARG A 23 -3.70 -16.12 -8.70
C ARG A 23 -4.44 -17.40 -9.08
N GLU A 24 -5.39 -17.82 -8.26
CA GLU A 24 -6.18 -19.04 -8.45
C GLU A 24 -7.44 -18.78 -9.29
N LEU A 25 -7.80 -17.52 -9.53
CA LEU A 25 -8.97 -17.17 -10.33
C LEU A 25 -8.73 -17.38 -11.83
N SER A 26 -9.66 -18.11 -12.45
CA SER A 26 -9.73 -18.28 -13.91
C SER A 26 -10.86 -17.47 -14.55
N ASN A 27 -11.77 -16.91 -13.75
CA ASN A 27 -12.87 -16.07 -14.21
C ASN A 27 -12.45 -14.60 -14.24
N GLY A 28 -12.50 -14.00 -15.43
CA GLY A 28 -12.11 -12.60 -15.63
C GLY A 28 -12.92 -11.61 -14.80
N ASP A 29 -14.25 -11.71 -14.74
CA ASP A 29 -15.08 -10.78 -13.97
C ASP A 29 -14.82 -10.87 -12.46
N GLU A 30 -14.64 -12.08 -11.95
CA GLU A 30 -14.30 -12.31 -10.55
C GLU A 30 -12.91 -11.75 -10.22
N MET A 31 -11.94 -11.95 -11.10
CA MET A 31 -10.60 -11.38 -10.98
C MET A 31 -10.67 -9.85 -10.93
N ARG A 32 -11.43 -9.21 -11.83
CA ARG A 32 -11.61 -7.74 -11.82
C ARG A 32 -12.19 -7.25 -10.50
N ARG A 33 -13.26 -7.89 -10.03
CA ARG A 33 -13.93 -7.50 -8.78
C ARG A 33 -12.99 -7.64 -7.59
N LYS A 34 -12.30 -8.77 -7.48
CA LYS A 34 -11.37 -9.02 -6.38
C LYS A 34 -10.15 -8.10 -6.44
N PHE A 35 -9.65 -7.81 -7.64
CA PHE A 35 -8.53 -6.88 -7.82
C PHE A 35 -8.92 -5.44 -7.46
N SER A 36 -10.15 -5.02 -7.76
CA SER A 36 -10.67 -3.72 -7.32
C SER A 36 -10.76 -3.61 -5.79
N ILE A 37 -11.15 -4.68 -5.10
CA ILE A 37 -11.15 -4.72 -3.63
C ILE A 37 -9.73 -4.60 -3.09
N PHE A 38 -8.80 -5.38 -3.63
CA PHE A 38 -7.38 -5.32 -3.29
C PHE A 38 -6.82 -3.90 -3.48
N CYS A 39 -7.07 -3.28 -4.63
CA CYS A 39 -6.60 -1.93 -4.92
C CYS A 39 -7.16 -0.91 -3.93
N ARG A 40 -8.44 -1.00 -3.57
CA ARG A 40 -9.03 -0.11 -2.57
C ARG A 40 -8.36 -0.26 -1.20
N ASN A 41 -8.08 -1.49 -0.78
CA ASN A 41 -7.42 -1.77 0.49
C ASN A 41 -6.00 -1.21 0.52
N LEU A 42 -5.19 -1.52 -0.50
CA LEU A 42 -3.80 -1.06 -0.57
C LEU A 42 -3.70 0.47 -0.71
N LYS A 43 -4.58 1.10 -1.51
CA LYS A 43 -4.63 2.56 -1.61
C LYS A 43 -4.96 3.22 -0.26
N TYR A 44 -5.86 2.60 0.51
CA TYR A 44 -6.20 3.09 1.85
C TYR A 44 -5.05 2.86 2.84
N HIS A 45 -4.39 1.71 2.80
CA HIS A 45 -3.21 1.40 3.60
C HIS A 45 -2.12 2.47 3.40
N ILE A 46 -1.71 2.67 2.15
CA ILE A 46 -0.72 3.68 1.76
C ILE A 46 -1.14 5.09 2.23
N TYR A 47 -2.42 5.44 2.09
CA TYR A 47 -2.94 6.73 2.58
C TYR A 47 -2.69 6.92 4.08
N LEU A 48 -3.02 5.90 4.88
CA LEU A 48 -2.85 5.97 6.33
C LEU A 48 -1.37 6.18 6.69
N GLU A 49 -0.49 5.43 6.05
CA GLU A 49 0.94 5.52 6.31
C GLU A 49 1.49 6.90 5.99
N GLU A 50 1.23 7.39 4.78
CA GLU A 50 1.80 8.65 4.32
C GLU A 50 1.23 9.87 5.05
N GLU A 51 -0.05 9.86 5.40
CA GLU A 51 -0.73 11.02 6.00
C GLU A 51 -0.72 11.01 7.53
N ILE A 52 -0.56 9.85 8.16
CA ILE A 52 -0.76 9.72 9.61
C ILE A 52 0.47 9.16 10.31
N LEU A 53 1.05 8.06 9.81
CA LEU A 53 2.15 7.38 10.51
C LEU A 53 3.51 7.97 10.17
N PHE A 54 3.89 8.03 8.89
CA PHE A 54 5.19 8.52 8.47
C PHE A 54 5.46 9.98 8.88
N PRO A 55 4.46 10.89 8.96
CA PRO A 55 4.69 12.22 9.53
C PRO A 55 5.12 12.23 11.01
N LYS A 56 5.02 11.10 11.73
CA LYS A 56 5.54 10.94 13.10
C LYS A 56 7.00 10.49 13.12
N LEU A 57 7.59 10.19 11.97
CA LEU A 57 8.98 9.81 11.78
C LEU A 57 9.79 10.98 11.21
N ASP A 58 11.09 10.77 11.09
CA ASP A 58 11.96 11.66 10.32
C ASP A 58 11.74 11.43 8.82
N LEU A 59 11.08 12.38 8.14
CA LEU A 59 10.82 12.30 6.70
C LEU A 59 12.08 12.45 5.84
N SER A 60 13.22 12.81 6.42
CA SER A 60 14.53 12.80 5.75
C SER A 60 15.25 11.46 5.86
N ASP A 61 14.71 10.51 6.63
CA ASP A 61 15.24 9.15 6.75
C ASP A 61 15.21 8.46 5.37
N PRO A 62 16.37 8.01 4.84
CA PRO A 62 16.44 7.34 3.54
C PRO A 62 15.50 6.13 3.42
N MET A 63 15.20 5.45 4.53
CA MET A 63 14.28 4.33 4.54
C MET A 63 12.84 4.77 4.30
N VAL A 64 12.40 5.85 4.95
CA VAL A 64 11.06 6.42 4.75
C VAL A 64 10.94 6.90 3.31
N ILE A 65 11.96 7.57 2.77
CA ILE A 65 12.01 8.01 1.37
C ILE A 65 11.88 6.83 0.40
N GLU A 66 12.56 5.71 0.68
CA GLU A 66 12.47 4.50 -0.14
C GLU A 66 11.06 3.88 -0.11
N LEU A 67 10.44 3.77 1.06
CA LEU A 67 9.06 3.27 1.18
C LEU A 67 8.07 4.15 0.41
N MET A 68 8.21 5.48 0.49
CA MET A 68 7.41 6.42 -0.30
C MET A 68 7.59 6.21 -1.82
N ASN A 69 8.80 5.88 -2.29
CA ASN A 69 9.01 5.54 -3.70
C ASN A 69 8.38 4.19 -4.08
N GLN A 70 8.42 3.21 -3.17
CA GLN A 70 7.76 1.92 -3.37
C GLN A 70 6.23 2.09 -3.44
N HIS A 71 5.62 2.98 -2.65
CA HIS A 71 4.21 3.34 -2.79
C HIS A 71 3.88 3.84 -4.20
N VAL A 72 4.71 4.70 -4.78
CA VAL A 72 4.54 5.16 -6.17
C VAL A 72 4.63 4.00 -7.15
N ALA A 73 5.59 3.09 -6.97
CA ALA A 73 5.75 1.92 -7.83
C ALA A 73 4.54 0.98 -7.74
N MET A 74 4.06 0.68 -6.53
CA MET A 74 2.85 -0.12 -6.30
C MET A 74 1.61 0.54 -6.91
N TRP A 75 1.46 1.86 -6.74
CA TRP A 75 0.36 2.62 -7.32
C TRP A 75 0.31 2.51 -8.84
N ASN A 76 1.46 2.66 -9.51
CA ASN A 76 1.56 2.54 -10.95
C ASN A 76 1.32 1.10 -11.43
N LEU A 77 1.84 0.10 -10.70
CA LEU A 77 1.59 -1.32 -11.01
C LEU A 77 0.11 -1.66 -10.89
N MET A 78 -0.58 -1.15 -9.86
CA MET A 78 -2.03 -1.33 -9.73
C MET A 78 -2.76 -0.78 -10.96
N ALA A 79 -2.45 0.44 -11.39
CA ALA A 79 -3.06 1.03 -12.59
C ALA A 79 -2.79 0.19 -13.86
N GLN A 80 -1.57 -0.30 -14.06
CA GLN A 80 -1.22 -1.16 -15.19
C GLN A 80 -1.99 -2.49 -15.19
N ILE A 81 -2.19 -3.09 -14.00
CA ILE A 81 -2.96 -4.33 -13.86
C ILE A 81 -4.46 -4.05 -14.05
N GLU A 82 -4.99 -2.90 -13.61
CA GLU A 82 -6.40 -2.53 -13.86
C GLU A 82 -6.71 -2.45 -15.36
N GLU A 83 -5.74 -2.05 -16.18
CA GLU A 83 -5.89 -1.97 -17.65
C GLU A 83 -5.74 -3.33 -18.35
N SER A 84 -4.76 -4.13 -17.94
CA SER A 84 -4.32 -5.31 -18.70
C SER A 84 -4.67 -6.65 -18.05
N TYR A 85 -4.91 -6.67 -16.74
CA TYR A 85 -5.01 -7.87 -15.90
C TYR A 85 -3.85 -8.86 -16.12
N ASP A 86 -2.65 -8.33 -16.39
CA ASP A 86 -1.45 -9.13 -16.62
C ASP A 86 -0.95 -9.83 -15.35
N ILE A 87 -0.84 -11.16 -15.42
CA ILE A 87 -0.37 -12.01 -14.32
C ILE A 87 1.09 -11.70 -13.95
N ASN A 88 1.94 -11.29 -14.89
CA ASN A 88 3.33 -10.97 -14.56
C ASN A 88 3.41 -9.69 -13.72
N SER A 89 2.62 -8.68 -14.06
CA SER A 89 2.46 -7.47 -13.28
C SER A 89 1.90 -7.75 -11.88
N LEU A 90 0.93 -8.67 -11.75
CA LEU A 90 0.43 -9.14 -10.44
C LEU A 90 1.53 -9.82 -9.60
N LYS A 91 2.38 -10.65 -10.22
CA LYS A 91 3.53 -11.26 -9.54
C LYS A 91 4.53 -10.22 -9.08
N MET A 92 4.85 -9.24 -9.93
CA MET A 92 5.73 -8.13 -9.57
C MET A 92 5.20 -7.34 -8.37
N LEU A 93 3.90 -7.00 -8.40
CA LEU A 93 3.25 -6.29 -7.29
C LEU A 93 3.34 -7.08 -5.98
N SER A 94 3.06 -8.38 -6.02
CA SER A 94 3.19 -9.24 -4.83
C SER A 94 4.63 -9.35 -4.31
N SER A 95 5.62 -9.43 -5.20
CA SER A 95 7.03 -9.42 -4.79
C SER A 95 7.43 -8.09 -4.14
N LEU A 96 6.95 -6.97 -4.68
CA LEU A 96 7.20 -5.65 -4.12
C LEU A 96 6.57 -5.50 -2.73
N LEU A 97 5.30 -5.88 -2.56
CA LEU A 97 4.61 -5.86 -1.26
C LEU A 97 5.33 -6.69 -0.20
N LYS A 98 5.78 -7.90 -0.54
CA LYS A 98 6.51 -8.75 0.42
C LYS A 98 7.77 -8.08 0.95
N VAL A 99 8.51 -7.39 0.10
CA VAL A 99 9.72 -6.67 0.51
C VAL A 99 9.35 -5.42 1.32
N HIS A 100 8.36 -4.67 0.84
CA HIS A 100 7.84 -3.47 1.47
C HIS A 100 7.37 -3.73 2.91
N ASN A 101 6.42 -4.65 3.08
CA ASN A 101 5.83 -5.01 4.36
C ASN A 101 6.91 -5.50 5.34
N ALA A 102 7.89 -6.28 4.85
CA ALA A 102 9.00 -6.75 5.69
C ALA A 102 9.90 -5.62 6.20
N ILE A 103 10.16 -4.60 5.37
CA ILE A 103 10.92 -3.41 5.78
C ILE A 103 10.15 -2.67 6.86
N GLU A 104 8.84 -2.47 6.68
CA GLU A 104 8.00 -1.71 7.59
C GLU A 104 7.86 -2.39 8.95
N GLU A 105 7.47 -3.66 8.95
CA GLU A 105 7.27 -4.45 10.16
C GLU A 105 8.55 -4.58 10.99
N THR A 106 9.70 -4.69 10.31
CA THR A 106 10.99 -4.89 10.99
C THR A 106 11.61 -3.57 11.46
N ASN A 107 11.44 -2.47 10.72
CA ASN A 107 12.22 -1.25 10.94
C ASN A 107 11.39 0.00 11.24
N VAL A 108 10.16 0.09 10.73
CA VAL A 108 9.32 1.30 10.83
C VAL A 108 8.31 1.17 11.97
N TYR A 109 7.48 0.14 11.92
CA TYR A 109 6.41 -0.08 12.90
C TYR A 109 6.91 -0.21 14.35
N PRO A 110 8.09 -0.79 14.65
CA PRO A 110 8.63 -0.79 16.00
C PRO A 110 8.86 0.63 16.56
N ARG A 111 9.30 1.58 15.71
CA ARG A 111 9.54 2.98 16.10
C ARG A 111 8.24 3.73 16.43
N LEU A 112 7.12 3.25 15.88
CA LEU A 112 5.79 3.84 16.06
C LEU A 112 5.02 3.22 17.23
N ASN A 113 5.42 2.03 17.68
CA ASN A 113 4.73 1.27 18.72
C ASN A 113 4.79 1.94 20.10
N GLU A 114 5.78 2.81 20.31
CA GLU A 114 5.95 3.61 21.53
C GLU A 114 5.08 4.89 21.52
N LEU A 115 4.54 5.27 20.36
CA LEU A 115 3.68 6.42 20.22
C LEU A 115 2.24 6.07 20.59
N LYS A 116 1.53 7.02 21.21
CA LYS A 116 0.07 6.95 21.34
C LYS A 116 -0.55 7.48 20.05
N LEU A 117 -0.99 6.58 19.19
CA LEU A 117 -1.77 6.91 18.00
C LEU A 117 -3.26 6.75 18.34
N GLU A 118 -4.06 7.74 17.97
CA GLU A 118 -5.52 7.66 18.08
C GLU A 118 -6.08 6.70 17.04
N GLU A 119 -7.28 6.17 17.28
CA GLU A 119 -7.98 5.37 16.27
C GLU A 119 -8.22 6.19 15.01
N ILE A 120 -7.98 5.58 13.85
CA ILE A 120 -8.13 6.25 12.56
C ILE A 120 -9.44 5.83 11.91
N ASN A 121 -10.32 6.79 11.65
CA ASN A 121 -11.56 6.62 10.89
C ASN A 121 -11.59 7.52 9.63
N GLU A 122 -10.41 7.91 9.16
CA GLU A 122 -10.26 8.76 7.97
C GLU A 122 -10.70 8.02 6.71
N GLN A 123 -11.23 8.77 5.76
CA GLN A 123 -11.49 8.31 4.39
C GLN A 123 -10.43 8.87 3.46
N ILE A 124 -10.04 8.09 2.45
CA ILE A 124 -9.17 8.59 1.39
C ILE A 124 -9.89 9.73 0.63
N PRO A 125 -9.30 10.95 0.55
CA PRO A 125 -9.92 12.05 -0.20
C PRO A 125 -10.06 11.72 -1.69
N ASP A 126 -11.09 12.28 -2.33
CA ASP A 126 -11.25 12.17 -3.79
C ASP A 126 -10.02 12.71 -4.52
N GLY A 127 -9.50 11.92 -5.47
CA GLY A 127 -8.31 12.28 -6.24
C GLY A 127 -6.99 12.20 -5.48
N TRP A 128 -6.99 11.64 -4.26
CA TRP A 128 -5.75 11.42 -3.52
C TRP A 128 -4.82 10.44 -4.25
N VAL A 129 -3.52 10.76 -4.22
CA VAL A 129 -2.42 9.94 -4.74
C VAL A 129 -1.23 10.01 -3.77
N PRO A 130 -0.28 9.06 -3.82
CA PRO A 130 0.96 9.11 -3.02
C PRO A 130 1.67 10.46 -3.11
N LYS A 131 2.22 10.96 -2.00
CA LYS A 131 2.84 12.30 -1.91
C LYS A 131 3.94 12.49 -2.96
N PHE A 132 4.74 11.46 -3.23
CA PHE A 132 5.81 11.52 -4.23
C PHE A 132 5.31 11.49 -5.68
N MET A 133 4.00 11.30 -5.91
CA MET A 133 3.34 11.55 -7.21
C MET A 133 2.83 13.00 -7.33
N ARG A 134 2.55 13.68 -6.21
CA ARG A 134 2.01 15.05 -6.20
C ARG A 134 3.11 16.03 -6.62
N GLY A 135 3.08 16.47 -7.87
CA GLY A 135 4.09 17.38 -8.43
C GLY A 135 4.75 16.87 -9.71
N LYS A 136 4.50 15.61 -10.09
CA LYS A 136 4.70 15.19 -11.49
C LYS A 136 3.47 15.58 -12.29
N THR A 137 3.39 16.85 -12.69
CA THR A 137 2.50 17.24 -13.78
C THR A 137 2.94 16.41 -15.00
N LEU A 138 2.11 15.47 -15.43
CA LEU A 138 2.26 14.85 -16.74
C LEU A 138 2.02 15.95 -17.77
N THR A 139 3.09 16.64 -18.17
CA THR A 139 3.10 17.38 -19.43
C THR A 139 3.14 16.33 -20.53
N PHE A 140 1.97 16.04 -21.10
CA PHE A 140 1.86 15.41 -22.41
C PHE A 140 2.21 16.41 -23.51
#